data_AF-A0AAU9CNX7-F1
#
_entry.id   AF-A0AAU9CNX7-F1
#
_cell.length_a   1.000
_cell.length_b   1.000
_cell.length_c   1.000
_cell.angle_alpha   90.00
_cell.angle_beta   90.00
_cell.angle_gamma   90.00
#
_symmetry.space_group_name_H-M   'P 1'
#
loop_
_entity.id
_entity.type
_entity.pdbx_description
1 polymer ?
#
loop_
_entity_poly.entity_id
_entity_poly.type
_entity_poly.pdbx_seq_one_letter_code
_entity_poly.pdbx_strand_id
1 'polypeptide(L)'
;MEFPIAIANNQYCDKGTALTLFWLAGGLSVFTGENKRNEHNGEWFDFCETLIDRLTKNVYPEGPVDFDPPINKVTAYKYRKAGIPATLYEKVEGKKS
;
A
#
# COMPACT_ATOMS: atom_id res chain seq x y z
N MET A 1 2.96 7.91 14.63
CA MET A 1 2.29 6.96 13.70
C MET A 1 1.94 5.62 14.37
N GLU A 2 1.75 5.54 15.70
CA GLU A 2 1.76 4.26 16.42
C GLU A 2 0.65 3.27 16.01
N PHE A 3 -0.60 3.74 15.88
CA PHE A 3 -1.73 2.85 15.59
C PHE A 3 -1.67 2.23 14.16
N PRO A 4 -1.46 3.01 13.07
CA PRO A 4 -1.24 2.44 11.74
C PRO A 4 -0.07 1.46 11.66
N ILE A 5 1.03 1.74 12.36
CA ILE A 5 2.20 0.84 12.44
C ILE A 5 1.82 -0.46 13.14
N ALA A 6 1.07 -0.40 14.24
CA ALA A 6 0.61 -1.60 14.96
C ALA A 6 -0.29 -2.48 14.08
N ILE A 7 -1.17 -1.89 13.27
CA ILE A 7 -1.98 -2.64 12.30
C ILE A 7 -1.08 -3.27 11.23
N ALA A 8 -0.19 -2.50 10.61
CA ALA A 8 0.68 -2.99 9.54
C ALA A 8 1.66 -4.11 9.99
N ASN A 9 1.96 -4.19 11.28
CA ASN A 9 2.80 -5.22 11.89
C ASN A 9 2.01 -6.38 12.52
N ASN A 10 0.68 -6.30 12.56
CA ASN A 10 -0.14 -7.37 13.12
C ASN A 10 -0.07 -8.62 12.23
N GLN A 11 0.06 -9.80 12.82
CA GLN A 11 0.11 -11.08 12.07
C GLN A 11 -1.19 -11.39 11.29
N TYR A 12 -2.30 -10.75 11.65
CA TYR A 12 -3.60 -10.86 10.98
C TYR A 12 -3.86 -9.71 10.00
N CYS A 13 -2.90 -8.82 9.77
CA CYS A 13 -3.01 -7.80 8.75
C CYS A 13 -3.00 -8.47 7.38
N ASP A 14 -4.14 -8.44 6.69
CA ASP A 14 -4.26 -9.00 5.36
C ASP A 14 -3.87 -8.00 4.27
N LYS A 15 -3.73 -8.49 3.04
CA LYS A 15 -3.35 -7.68 1.88
C LYS A 15 -4.31 -6.51 1.64
N GLY A 16 -5.61 -6.72 1.82
CA GLY A 16 -6.62 -5.66 1.65
C GLY A 16 -6.46 -4.53 2.67
N THR A 17 -6.23 -4.87 3.94
CA THR A 17 -5.92 -3.91 5.01
C THR A 17 -4.62 -3.17 4.75
N ALA A 18 -3.56 -3.89 4.38
CA ALA A 18 -2.26 -3.28 4.08
C ALA A 18 -2.33 -2.30 2.90
N LEU A 19 -3.08 -2.65 1.84
CA LEU A 19 -3.34 -1.75 0.71
C LEU A 19 -4.16 -0.53 1.13
N THR A 20 -5.17 -0.71 1.98
CA THR A 20 -5.95 0.40 2.53
C THR A 20 -5.05 1.38 3.29
N LEU A 21 -4.17 0.89 4.16
CA LEU A 21 -3.20 1.73 4.86
C LEU A 21 -2.25 2.45 3.90
N PHE A 22 -1.72 1.75 2.90
CA PHE A 22 -0.82 2.32 1.90
C PHE A 22 -1.47 3.47 1.12
N TRP A 23 -2.72 3.30 0.69
CA TRP A 23 -3.46 4.32 -0.05
C TRP A 23 -3.85 5.51 0.83
N LEU A 24 -4.33 5.26 2.05
CA LEU A 24 -4.67 6.33 3.00
C LEU A 24 -3.45 7.15 3.40
N ALA A 25 -2.28 6.52 3.50
CA ALA A 25 -1.03 7.20 3.79
C ALA A 25 -0.42 7.93 2.58
N GLY A 26 -1.01 7.81 1.38
CA GLY A 26 -0.44 8.40 0.17
C GLY A 26 0.88 7.77 -0.27
N GLY A 27 1.10 6.48 0.05
CA GLY A 27 2.36 5.78 -0.17
C GLY A 27 2.80 5.71 -1.64
N LEU A 28 1.88 5.88 -2.59
CA LEU A 28 2.24 5.95 -4.00
C LEU A 28 3.16 7.13 -4.31
N SER A 29 2.98 8.27 -3.63
CA SER A 29 3.85 9.44 -3.79
C SER A 29 5.28 9.22 -3.29
N VAL A 30 5.45 8.32 -2.31
CA VAL A 30 6.76 7.86 -1.85
C VAL A 30 7.37 6.92 -2.89
N PHE A 31 6.59 5.97 -3.39
CA PHE A 31 7.04 5.04 -4.43
C PHE A 31 7.50 5.75 -5.72
N THR A 32 6.77 6.76 -6.17
CA THR A 32 7.09 7.52 -7.39
C THR A 32 8.19 8.57 -7.18
N GLY A 33 8.59 8.83 -5.93
CA GLY A 33 9.55 9.88 -5.59
C GLY A 33 9.00 11.29 -5.67
N GLU A 34 7.68 11.46 -5.82
CA GLU A 34 6.99 12.75 -5.70
C GLU A 34 7.22 13.38 -4.33
N ASN A 35 7.16 12.54 -3.28
CA ASN A 35 7.55 12.91 -1.92
C ASN A 35 8.90 12.29 -1.58
N LYS A 36 9.78 13.10 -0.98
CA LYS A 36 11.11 12.69 -0.50
C LYS A 36 11.19 12.81 1.01
N ARG A 37 12.01 11.96 1.63
CA ARG A 37 12.30 12.02 3.06
C ARG A 37 12.96 13.35 3.42
N ASN A 38 12.54 13.93 4.54
CA ASN A 38 13.08 15.15 5.13
C ASN A 38 12.98 15.09 6.66
N GLU A 39 13.43 16.15 7.33
CA GLU A 39 13.49 16.22 8.80
C GLU A 39 12.13 16.18 9.51
N HIS A 40 11.03 16.40 8.77
CA HIS A 40 9.68 16.47 9.34
C HIS A 40 8.79 15.25 9.03
N ASN A 41 9.17 14.41 8.07
CA ASN A 41 8.31 13.31 7.59
C ASN A 41 8.89 11.91 7.79
N GLY A 42 10.00 11.76 8.51
CA GLY A 42 10.72 10.49 8.66
C GLY A 42 9.84 9.32 9.07
N GLU A 43 9.05 9.46 10.14
CA GLU A 43 8.19 8.37 10.63
C GLU A 43 7.12 7.93 9.60
N TRP A 44 6.53 8.88 8.89
CA TRP A 44 5.57 8.61 7.82
C TRP A 44 6.24 7.97 6.59
N PHE A 45 7.42 8.46 6.22
CA PHE A 45 8.17 7.96 5.07
C PHE A 45 8.58 6.50 5.31
N ASP A 46 9.13 6.21 6.49
CA ASP A 46 9.56 4.86 6.89
C ASP A 46 8.36 3.89 6.94
N PHE A 47 7.19 4.37 7.36
CA PHE A 47 5.94 3.60 7.31
C PHE A 47 5.52 3.26 5.86
N CYS A 48 5.53 4.24 4.97
CA CYS A 48 5.22 4.05 3.55
C CYS A 48 6.21 3.08 2.89
N GLU A 49 7.51 3.23 3.13
CA GLU A 49 8.53 2.31 2.61
C GLU A 49 8.32 0.87 3.11
N THR A 50 7.97 0.71 4.39
CA THR A 50 7.66 -0.61 4.96
C THR A 50 6.48 -1.26 4.25
N LEU A 51 5.40 -0.52 3.99
CA LEU A 51 4.24 -1.02 3.26
C LEU A 51 4.59 -1.37 1.81
N ILE A 52 5.34 -0.50 1.12
CA ILE A 52 5.81 -0.74 -0.26
C ILE A 52 6.60 -2.04 -0.35
N ASP A 53 7.59 -2.22 0.53
CA ASP A 53 8.45 -3.41 0.54
C ASP A 53 7.64 -4.68 0.77
N ARG A 54 6.77 -4.67 1.79
CA ARG A 54 5.97 -5.85 2.15
C ARG A 54 4.89 -6.19 1.12
N LEU A 55 4.22 -5.20 0.54
CA LEU A 55 3.22 -5.42 -0.51
C LEU A 55 3.87 -5.95 -1.79
N THR A 56 5.00 -5.39 -2.20
CA THR A 56 5.72 -5.85 -3.41
C THR A 56 6.34 -7.23 -3.25
N LYS A 57 6.70 -7.62 -2.03
CA LYS A 57 7.16 -8.97 -1.68
C LYS A 57 6.04 -9.96 -1.33
N ASN A 58 4.77 -9.54 -1.41
CA ASN A 58 3.60 -10.35 -1.02
C ASN A 58 3.70 -10.95 0.41
N VAL A 59 4.20 -10.16 1.36
CA VAL A 59 4.34 -10.59 2.77
C VAL A 59 2.97 -10.72 3.46
N TYR A 60 2.02 -9.87 3.09
CA TYR A 60 0.68 -9.89 3.67
C TYR A 60 -0.15 -11.05 3.09
N PRO A 61 -0.76 -11.90 3.95
CA PRO A 61 -1.61 -12.98 3.47
C PRO A 61 -2.87 -12.44 2.79
N GLU A 62 -3.50 -13.28 1.97
CA GLU A 62 -4.88 -13.05 1.58
C GLU A 62 -5.78 -13.13 2.82
N GLY A 63 -6.86 -12.35 2.83
CA GLY A 63 -7.77 -12.30 3.96
C GLY A 63 -9.15 -11.78 3.55
N PRO A 64 -10.03 -11.52 4.53
CA PRO A 64 -11.42 -11.17 4.26
C PRO A 64 -11.63 -9.72 3.79
N VAL A 65 -10.64 -8.84 3.89
CA VAL A 65 -10.81 -7.41 3.55
C VAL A 65 -10.68 -7.19 2.05
N ASP A 66 -11.74 -6.64 1.46
CA ASP A 66 -11.73 -6.11 0.11
C ASP A 66 -10.86 -4.84 0.01
N PHE A 67 -10.24 -4.65 -1.15
CA PHE A 67 -9.62 -3.39 -1.50
C PHE A 67 -9.94 -3.04 -2.95
N ASP A 68 -10.50 -1.86 -3.18
CA ASP A 68 -10.74 -1.33 -4.52
C ASP A 68 -10.18 0.11 -4.59
N PRO A 69 -9.05 0.32 -5.29
CA PRO A 69 -8.47 1.65 -5.38
C PRO A 69 -9.37 2.56 -6.22
N PRO A 70 -9.51 3.84 -5.86
CA PRO A 70 -10.36 4.79 -6.57
C PRO A 70 -9.71 5.27 -7.89
N ILE A 71 -9.31 4.33 -8.76
CA ILE A 71 -8.67 4.59 -10.04
C ILE A 71 -9.47 4.00 -11.20
N ASN A 72 -9.48 4.72 -12.31
CA ASN A 72 -10.09 4.23 -13.55
C ASN A 72 -9.07 3.47 -14.42
N LYS A 73 -9.55 2.86 -15.50
CA LYS A 73 -8.73 2.11 -16.47
C LYS A 73 -7.60 2.96 -17.08
N VAL A 74 -7.80 4.26 -17.26
CA VAL A 74 -6.79 5.18 -17.80
C VAL A 74 -5.65 5.37 -16.80
N THR A 75 -5.97 5.56 -15.51
CA THR A 75 -4.97 5.67 -14.44
C THR A 75 -4.20 4.36 -14.26
N ALA A 76 -4.88 3.22 -14.24
CA ALA A 76 -4.22 1.91 -14.18
C ALA A 76 -3.28 1.67 -15.37
N TYR A 77 -3.65 2.10 -16.58
CA TYR A 77 -2.77 2.07 -17.75
C TYR A 77 -1.52 2.94 -17.55
N LYS A 78 -1.70 4.17 -17.04
CA LYS A 78 -0.57 5.08 -16.74
C LYS A 78 0.38 4.48 -15.72
N TYR A 79 -0.14 3.88 -14.65
CA TYR A 79 0.68 3.23 -13.63
C TYR A 79 1.51 2.07 -14.18
N ARG A 80 0.90 1.21 -15.00
CA ARG A 80 1.62 0.13 -15.68
C ARG A 80 2.72 0.67 -16.59
N LYS A 81 2.44 1.74 -17.35
CA LYS A 81 3.43 2.38 -18.23
C LYS A 81 4.58 3.02 -17.45
N ALA A 82 4.30 3.53 -16.25
CA ALA A 82 5.28 4.11 -15.35
C ALA A 82 6.08 3.05 -14.55
N GLY A 83 5.80 1.75 -14.72
CA GLY A 83 6.49 0.69 -14.00
C GLY A 83 6.06 0.55 -12.53
N ILE A 84 4.93 1.12 -12.13
CA ILE A 84 4.37 0.92 -10.80
C ILE A 84 3.91 -0.55 -10.70
N PRO A 85 4.30 -1.30 -9.66
CA PRO A 85 3.85 -2.67 -9.44
C PRO A 85 2.34 -2.75 -9.27
N ALA A 86 1.70 -3.68 -9.98
CA ALA A 86 0.26 -3.92 -9.87
C ALA A 86 -0.16 -4.28 -8.43
N THR A 87 0.73 -4.92 -7.66
CA THR A 87 0.51 -5.25 -6.24
C THR A 87 0.22 -4.04 -5.35
N LEU A 88 0.47 -2.81 -5.82
CA LEU A 88 0.17 -1.56 -5.09
C LEU A 88 -1.19 -0.94 -5.47
N TYR A 89 -1.85 -1.39 -6.53
CA TYR A 89 -3.08 -0.77 -7.04
C TYR A 89 -4.07 -1.75 -7.69
N GLU A 90 -3.84 -3.05 -7.58
CA GLU A 90 -4.81 -4.05 -8.02
C GLU A 90 -5.94 -4.20 -7.00
N LYS A 91 -7.15 -4.43 -7.51
CA LYS A 91 -8.30 -4.78 -6.68
C LYS A 91 -8.01 -6.09 -5.96
N VAL A 92 -8.30 -6.15 -4.67
CA VAL A 92 -8.32 -7.38 -3.86
C VAL A 92 -9.76 -7.70 -3.52
N GLU A 93 -10.18 -8.91 -3.86
CA GLU A 93 -11.44 -9.48 -3.40
C GLU A 93 -11.14 -10.33 -2.17
N GLY A 94 -11.75 -9.95 -1.06
CA GLY A 94 -11.61 -10.59 0.23
C GLY A 94 -12.13 -12.02 0.16
N LYS A 95 -11.30 -12.96 0.62
CA LYS A 95 -11.68 -14.37 0.68
C LYS A 95 -12.23 -14.66 2.06
N LYS A 96 -13.53 -14.91 2.14
CA LYS A 96 -14.16 -15.43 3.36
C LYS A 96 -13.70 -16.88 3.53
N SER A 97 -12.97 -17.14 4.61
CA SER A 97 -12.64 -18.49 5.07
C SER A 97 -13.86 -19.16 5.70
#